data_AF-A0A087K1W2-F1
#
_entry.id   AF-A0A087K1W2-F1
#
_cell.length_a   1.000
_cell.length_b   1.000
_cell.length_c   1.000
_cell.angle_alpha   90.00
_cell.angle_beta   90.00
_cell.angle_gamma   90.00
#
_symmetry.space_group_name_H-M   'P 1'
#
loop_
_entity.id
_entity.type
_entity.pdbx_description
1 polymer ?
#
loop_
_entity_poly.entity_id
_entity_poly.type
_entity_poly.pdbx_seq_one_letter_code
_entity_poly.pdbx_strand_id
1 'polypeptide(L)'
;MNQDRTAELTPFTIDLTFEEARRRAEVVAALGPDWDPVAALRSENEAYALLYSGLDAEQQRTYDRLVAAGVLPDEDPGRAAAH
;
A
#
# COMPACT_ATOMS: atom_id res chain seq x y z
N MET A 1 -41.67 9.97 -22.13
CA MET A 1 -41.44 11.17 -21.28
C MET A 1 -40.98 10.65 -19.92
N ASN A 2 -39.67 10.49 -19.73
CA ASN A 2 -39.14 10.09 -18.42
C ASN A 2 -39.19 11.32 -17.52
N GLN A 3 -40.01 11.25 -16.48
CA GLN A 3 -40.06 12.25 -15.42
C GLN A 3 -38.71 12.26 -14.71
N ASP A 4 -38.12 13.43 -14.54
CA ASP A 4 -36.88 13.60 -13.79
C ASP A 4 -37.17 13.42 -12.29
N ARG A 5 -36.83 12.24 -11.76
CA ARG A 5 -37.08 11.88 -10.36
C ARG A 5 -35.99 12.38 -9.41
N THR A 6 -35.01 13.14 -9.89
CA THR A 6 -33.97 13.72 -9.03
C THR A 6 -34.54 14.61 -7.93
N ALA A 7 -35.71 15.23 -8.14
CA ALA A 7 -36.42 16.01 -7.14
C ALA A 7 -36.93 15.19 -5.94
N GLU A 8 -37.03 13.86 -6.07
CA GLU A 8 -37.42 12.94 -4.99
C GLU A 8 -36.21 12.43 -4.17
N LEU A 9 -34.97 12.77 -4.58
CA LEU A 9 -33.75 12.28 -3.94
C LEU A 9 -33.26 13.24 -2.84
N THR A 10 -32.86 12.68 -1.70
CA THR A 10 -32.14 13.41 -0.66
C THR A 10 -30.65 13.46 -0.98
N PRO A 11 -30.02 14.64 -1.02
CA PRO A 11 -28.57 14.74 -1.21
C PRO A 11 -27.84 14.01 -0.09
N PHE A 12 -27.05 13.01 -0.47
CA PHE A 12 -26.13 12.31 0.41
C PHE A 12 -24.72 12.82 0.13
N THR A 13 -24.10 13.47 1.12
CA THR A 13 -22.72 13.94 1.04
C THR A 13 -21.91 13.24 2.11
N ILE A 14 -20.75 12.70 1.70
CA ILE A 14 -19.80 12.05 2.59
C ILE A 14 -18.43 12.67 2.39
N ASP A 15 -17.77 13.03 3.49
CA ASP A 15 -16.38 13.45 3.45
C ASP A 15 -15.49 12.20 3.51
N LEU A 16 -14.98 11.80 2.35
CA LEU A 16 -14.10 10.63 2.25
C LEU A 16 -12.75 10.85 2.94
N THR A 17 -12.28 12.09 3.09
CA THR A 17 -11.05 12.38 3.82
C THR A 17 -11.24 12.12 5.31
N PHE A 18 -12.37 12.56 5.87
CA PHE A 18 -12.73 12.27 7.26
C PHE A 18 -12.92 10.76 7.50
N GLU A 19 -13.67 10.10 6.63
CA GLU A 19 -13.95 8.66 6.78
C GLU A 19 -12.69 7.80 6.61
N GLU A 20 -11.75 8.21 5.74
CA GLU A 20 -10.45 7.54 5.63
C GLU A 20 -9.60 7.72 6.89
N ALA A 21 -9.60 8.92 7.49
CA ALA A 21 -8.92 9.15 8.76
C ALA A 21 -9.51 8.27 9.87
N ARG A 22 -10.83 8.16 9.93
CA ARG A 22 -11.53 7.26 10.86
C ARG A 22 -11.15 5.81 10.62
N ARG A 23 -11.19 5.33 9.37
CA ARG A 23 -10.81 3.94 9.02
C ARG A 23 -9.38 3.64 9.48
N ARG A 24 -8.43 4.54 9.23
CA ARG A 24 -7.02 4.37 9.66
C ARG A 24 -6.89 4.32 11.18
N ALA A 25 -7.62 5.17 11.91
CA ALA A 25 -7.60 5.16 13.36
C ALA A 25 -8.12 3.82 13.93
N GLU A 26 -9.22 3.30 13.39
CA GLU A 26 -9.77 1.99 13.80
C GLU A 26 -8.81 0.84 13.48
N VAL A 27 -8.11 0.89 12.35
CA VAL A 27 -7.07 -0.10 12.00
C VAL A 27 -5.93 -0.08 13.02
N VAL A 28 -5.41 1.10 13.37
CA VAL A 28 -4.35 1.22 14.38
C VAL A 28 -4.84 0.75 15.75
N ALA A 29 -6.08 1.09 16.13
CA ALA A 29 -6.68 0.62 17.37
C ALA A 29 -6.80 -0.92 17.42
N ALA A 30 -7.18 -1.55 16.31
CA ALA A 30 -7.30 -3.01 16.21
C ALA A 30 -5.96 -3.75 16.29
N LEU A 31 -4.86 -3.12 15.88
CA LEU A 31 -3.50 -3.68 16.02
C LEU A 31 -3.03 -3.73 17.49
N GLY A 32 -3.62 -2.87 18.34
CA GLY A 32 -3.39 -2.87 19.78
C GLY A 32 -2.17 -2.07 20.22
N PRO A 33 -2.03 -1.84 21.54
CA PRO A 33 -0.99 -0.97 22.10
C PRO A 33 0.43 -1.54 21.99
N ASP A 34 0.56 -2.85 21.81
CA ASP A 34 1.86 -3.54 21.71
C ASP A 34 2.38 -3.60 20.26
N TRP A 35 1.63 -3.08 19.29
CA TRP A 35 2.07 -3.06 17.90
C TRP A 35 3.22 -2.06 17.70
N ASP A 36 4.37 -2.59 17.29
CA ASP A 36 5.54 -1.80 16.90
C ASP A 36 5.58 -1.65 15.36
N PRO A 37 5.21 -0.48 14.80
CA PRO A 37 5.21 -0.27 13.35
C PRO A 37 6.62 -0.29 12.75
N VAL A 38 7.65 0.03 13.53
CA VAL A 38 9.05 -0.01 13.06
C VAL A 38 9.52 -1.45 12.96
N ALA A 39 9.18 -2.29 13.95
CA ALA A 39 9.46 -3.73 13.88
C ALA A 39 8.71 -4.40 12.72
N ALA A 40 7.44 -4.04 12.50
CA ALA A 40 6.65 -4.55 11.37
C ALA A 40 7.32 -4.20 10.03
N LEU A 41 7.68 -2.92 9.82
CA LEU A 41 8.36 -2.48 8.58
C LEU A 41 9.71 -3.18 8.39
N ARG A 42 10.49 -3.36 9.47
CA ARG A 42 11.75 -4.11 9.39
C ARG A 42 11.52 -5.55 8.96
N SER A 43 10.52 -6.22 9.53
CA SER A 43 10.19 -7.61 9.17
C SER A 43 9.73 -7.76 7.72
N GLU A 44 9.00 -6.77 7.20
CA GLU A 44 8.60 -6.75 5.78
C GLU A 44 9.83 -6.62 4.86
N ASN A 45 10.77 -5.73 5.19
CA ASN A 45 12.02 -5.59 4.43
C ASN A 45 12.87 -6.86 4.46
N GLU A 46 12.97 -7.51 5.62
CA GLU A 46 13.68 -8.78 5.78
C GLU A 46 13.01 -9.89 4.93
N ALA A 47 11.69 -9.98 4.96
CA ALA A 47 10.94 -10.91 4.12
C ALA A 47 11.13 -10.63 2.63
N TYR A 48 11.21 -9.36 2.24
CA TYR A 48 11.47 -8.94 0.86
C TYR A 48 12.87 -9.36 0.39
N ALA A 49 13.89 -9.15 1.23
CA ALA A 49 15.26 -9.59 0.95
C ALA A 49 15.35 -11.12 0.82
N LEU A 50 14.59 -11.86 1.62
CA LEU A 50 14.51 -13.33 1.50
C LEU A 50 13.88 -13.77 0.18
N LEU A 51 12.84 -13.07 -0.32
CA LEU A 51 12.14 -13.42 -1.56
C LEU A 51 13.08 -13.43 -2.77
N TYR A 52 14.03 -12.51 -2.81
CA TYR A 52 15.04 -12.38 -3.87
C TYR A 52 16.43 -12.85 -3.42
N SER A 53 16.49 -13.63 -2.35
CA SER A 53 17.73 -14.28 -1.93
C SER A 53 18.02 -15.51 -2.80
N GLY A 54 19.31 -15.77 -3.05
CA GLY A 54 19.75 -17.00 -3.73
C GLY A 54 19.38 -17.09 -5.21
N LEU A 55 19.14 -15.95 -5.88
CA LEU A 55 18.90 -15.93 -7.32
C LEU A 55 20.11 -16.46 -8.08
N ASP A 56 19.84 -17.27 -9.10
CA ASP A 56 20.85 -17.62 -10.09
C ASP A 56 21.15 -16.43 -11.03
N ALA A 57 22.16 -16.61 -11.89
CA ALA A 57 22.61 -15.54 -12.78
C ALA A 57 21.58 -15.09 -13.83
N GLU A 58 20.59 -15.90 -14.19
CA GLU A 58 19.51 -15.51 -15.10
C GLU A 58 18.38 -14.80 -14.37
N GLN A 59 18.04 -15.31 -13.18
CA GLN A 59 17.08 -14.70 -12.28
C GLN A 59 17.54 -13.32 -11.82
N GLN A 60 18.82 -13.16 -11.45
CA GLN A 60 19.39 -11.87 -11.06
C GLN A 60 19.30 -10.85 -12.20
N ARG A 61 19.65 -11.24 -13.43
CA ARG A 61 19.51 -10.36 -14.61
C ARG A 61 18.06 -9.95 -14.89
N THR A 62 17.09 -10.77 -14.50
CA THR A 62 15.68 -10.43 -14.64
C THR A 62 15.23 -9.51 -13.51
N TYR A 63 15.64 -9.78 -12.29
CA TYR A 63 15.44 -8.89 -11.14
C TYR A 63 15.97 -7.48 -11.42
N ASP A 64 17.23 -7.36 -11.85
CA ASP A 64 17.86 -6.07 -12.15
C ASP A 64 17.10 -5.29 -13.23
N ARG A 65 16.59 -5.98 -14.26
CA ARG A 65 15.76 -5.36 -15.31
C ARG A 65 14.42 -4.85 -14.76
N LEU A 66 13.80 -5.59 -13.86
CA LEU A 66 12.52 -5.21 -13.27
C LEU A 66 12.67 -4.04 -12.30
N VAL A 67 13.76 -4.00 -11.53
CA VAL A 67 14.13 -2.84 -10.69
C VAL A 67 14.38 -1.61 -11.58
N ALA A 68 15.19 -1.73 -12.63
CA ALA A 68 15.47 -0.63 -13.55
C ALA A 68 14.20 -0.11 -14.27
N ALA A 69 13.22 -0.97 -14.50
CA ALA A 69 11.92 -0.61 -15.08
C ALA A 69 10.93 -0.03 -14.06
N GLY A 70 11.28 0.02 -12.76
CA GLY A 70 10.39 0.45 -11.68
C GLY A 70 9.24 -0.52 -11.37
N VAL A 71 9.33 -1.76 -11.87
CA VAL A 71 8.34 -2.81 -11.59
C VAL A 71 8.57 -3.40 -10.20
N LEU A 72 9.84 -3.56 -9.81
CA LEU A 72 10.24 -3.94 -8.47
C LEU A 72 10.84 -2.72 -7.74
N PRO A 73 10.64 -2.61 -6.42
CA PRO A 73 11.29 -1.60 -5.60
C PRO A 73 12.82 -1.81 -5.62
N ASP A 74 13.54 -0.70 -5.60
CA ASP A 74 14.99 -0.71 -5.38
C ASP A 74 15.27 -1.04 -3.90
N GLU A 75 16.43 -1.64 -3.59
CA GLU A 75 16.79 -2.04 -2.22
C GLU A 75 17.05 -0.84 -1.28
N ASP A 76 16.91 0.38 -1.77
CA ASP A 76 17.14 1.60 -0.99
C ASP A 76 16.01 1.80 0.05
N PRO A 77 16.33 1.90 1.35
CA PRO A 77 15.35 1.87 2.42
C PRO A 77 14.63 3.22 2.50
N GLY A 78 13.57 3.40 1.72
CA GLY A 78 12.63 4.49 1.97
C GLY A 78 11.77 5.03 0.84
N ARG A 79 11.63 4.36 -0.31
CA ARG A 79 10.83 4.94 -1.39
C ARG A 79 9.82 3.99 -2.00
N ALA A 80 8.55 4.24 -1.67
CA ALA A 80 7.44 3.96 -2.58
C ALA A 80 7.84 4.44 -3.98
N ALA A 81 7.68 3.58 -4.99
CA ALA A 81 7.91 3.93 -6.38
C ALA A 81 7.28 5.30 -6.68
N ALA A 82 8.09 6.23 -7.17
CA ALA A 82 7.59 7.53 -7.58
C ALA A 82 6.61 7.32 -8.74
N HIS A 83 5.33 7.53 -8.48
CA HIS A 83 4.28 7.63 -9.49
C HIS A 83 4.24 9.04 -10.09
#